data_AF-A0A7W9ZBC3-F1
#
_entry.id   AF-A0A7W9ZBC3-F1
#
_cell.length_a   1.000
_cell.length_b   1.000
_cell.length_c   1.000
_cell.angle_alpha   90.00
_cell.angle_beta   90.00
_cell.angle_gamma   90.00
#
_symmetry.space_group_name_H-M   'P 1'
#
loop_
_entity.id
_entity.type
_entity.pdbx_description
1 polymer ?
#
loop_
_entity_poly.entity_id
_entity_poly.type
_entity_poly.pdbx_seq_one_letter_code
_entity_poly.pdbx_strand_id
1 'polypeptide(L)'
;MKQLILISFLFLSFNLYSYDLQDDEEIAVKFLYEEVKISGNLTEDHAVASVERLIQNVINKIGSENILNIEHNITFNGLSIMVIYKVKKHS
;
A
#
# COMPACT_ATOMS: atom_id res chain seq x y z
N MET A 1 31.21 -9.73 11.46
CA MET A 1 30.54 -8.85 10.46
C MET A 1 29.43 -9.56 9.68
N LYS A 2 29.67 -10.72 9.04
CA LYS A 2 28.63 -11.41 8.25
C LYS A 2 27.36 -11.80 9.03
N GLN A 3 27.48 -12.18 10.31
CA GLN A 3 26.34 -12.53 11.16
C GLN A 3 25.46 -11.32 11.55
N LEU A 4 26.07 -10.15 11.79
CA LEU A 4 25.34 -8.92 12.11
C LEU A 4 24.51 -8.43 10.93
N ILE A 5 25.04 -8.57 9.70
CA ILE A 5 24.32 -8.25 8.47
C ILE A 5 23.09 -9.15 8.30
N LEU A 6 23.23 -10.46 8.55
CA LEU A 6 22.13 -11.41 8.45
C LEU A 6 21.01 -11.09 9.46
N ILE A 7 21.39 -10.68 10.69
CA ILE A 7 20.45 -10.26 11.74
C ILE A 7 19.73 -8.97 11.33
N SER A 8 20.44 -7.97 10.81
CA SER A 8 19.81 -6.75 10.30
C SER A 8 18.82 -7.02 9.16
N PHE A 9 19.13 -7.94 8.22
CA PHE A 9 18.19 -8.35 7.17
C PHE A 9 16.99 -9.13 7.70
N LEU A 10 17.15 -9.91 8.77
CA LEU A 10 16.06 -10.62 9.43
C LEU A 10 15.09 -9.63 10.08
N PHE A 11 15.58 -8.58 10.74
CA PHE A 11 14.72 -7.57 11.37
C PHE A 11 14.08 -6.60 10.36
N LEU A 12 14.73 -6.31 9.22
CA LEU A 12 14.19 -5.42 8.19
C LEU A 12 12.99 -6.02 7.42
N SER A 13 12.81 -7.34 7.48
CA SER A 13 11.78 -8.07 6.72
C SER A 13 10.51 -8.39 7.52
N PHE A 14 10.50 -8.15 8.83
CA PHE A 14 9.30 -8.26 9.66
C PHE A 14 8.75 -6.87 10.00
N ASN A 15 8.10 -6.22 9.04
CA ASN A 15 7.13 -5.18 9.38
C ASN A 15 5.91 -5.88 9.99
N LEU A 16 5.96 -6.16 11.29
CA LEU A 16 4.83 -6.73 12.02
C LEU A 16 3.85 -5.60 12.32
N TYR A 17 2.82 -5.47 11.49
CA TYR A 17 1.73 -4.55 11.75
C TYR A 17 0.80 -5.15 12.81
N SER A 18 0.48 -4.36 13.83
CA SER A 18 -0.56 -4.68 14.81
C SER A 18 -1.68 -3.66 14.65
N TYR A 19 -2.88 -4.13 14.35
CA TYR A 19 -4.06 -3.28 14.22
C TYR A 19 -5.04 -3.61 15.34
N ASP A 20 -5.56 -2.57 15.99
CA ASP A 20 -6.65 -2.70 16.95
C ASP A 20 -7.98 -2.81 16.18
N LEU A 21 -8.70 -3.90 16.40
CA LEU A 21 -9.94 -4.23 15.70
C LEU A 21 -11.05 -4.50 16.71
N GLN A 22 -12.27 -4.08 16.38
CA GLN A 22 -13.45 -4.51 17.12
C GLN A 22 -13.79 -5.98 16.83
N ASP A 23 -14.56 -6.61 17.72
CA ASP A 23 -14.96 -8.02 17.58
C ASP A 23 -15.70 -8.32 16.27
N ASP A 24 -16.35 -7.31 15.66
CA ASP A 24 -17.08 -7.40 14.40
C ASP A 24 -16.29 -6.89 13.18
N GLU A 25 -14.98 -6.67 13.32
CA GLU A 25 -14.11 -6.15 12.27
C GLU A 25 -13.10 -7.20 11.77
N GLU A 26 -12.77 -7.13 10.48
CA GLU A 26 -11.73 -7.90 9.81
C GLU A 26 -10.82 -6.97 8.99
N ILE A 27 -9.63 -7.46 8.66
CA ILE A 27 -8.69 -6.76 7.79
C ILE A 27 -8.88 -7.24 6.35
N ALA A 28 -9.14 -6.30 5.45
CA ALA A 28 -9.11 -6.51 4.02
C ALA A 28 -7.88 -5.81 3.40
N VAL A 29 -7.37 -6.41 2.32
CA VAL A 29 -6.24 -5.88 1.56
C VAL A 29 -6.66 -5.71 0.11
N LYS A 30 -6.39 -4.54 -0.45
CA LYS A 30 -6.61 -4.24 -1.86
C LYS A 30 -5.32 -3.81 -2.53
N PHE A 31 -4.96 -4.53 -3.59
CA PHE A 31 -3.85 -4.17 -4.46
C PHE A 31 -4.35 -3.33 -5.63
N LEU A 32 -3.63 -2.26 -5.90
CA LEU A 32 -3.84 -1.36 -7.02
C LEU A 32 -2.54 -1.34 -7.82
N TYR A 33 -2.63 -1.55 -9.12
CA TYR A 33 -1.48 -1.55 -10.01
C TYR A 33 -1.70 -0.52 -11.11
N GLU A 34 -0.75 0.40 -11.25
CA GLU A 34 -0.70 1.35 -12.35
C GLU A 34 0.62 1.15 -13.10
N GLU A 35 0.54 0.83 -14.39
CA GLU A 35 1.71 0.76 -15.25
C GLU A 35 2.24 2.18 -15.48
N VAL A 36 3.46 2.46 -15.02
CA VAL A 36 4.10 3.75 -15.23
C VAL A 36 5.15 3.54 -16.31
N LYS A 37 4.83 3.94 -17.54
CA LYS A 37 5.82 3.99 -18.62
C LYS A 37 6.78 5.13 -18.33
N ILE A 38 7.94 4.81 -17.75
CA ILE A 38 9.07 5.74 -17.63
C ILE A 38 9.69 5.90 -19.03
N SER A 39 8.99 6.59 -19.93
CA SER A 39 9.64 7.16 -21.12
C SER A 39 10.51 8.31 -20.64
N GLY A 40 11.76 8.41 -21.12
CA GLY A 40 12.76 9.39 -20.67
C GLY A 40 12.41 10.88 -20.84
N ASN A 41 11.15 11.22 -21.08
CA ASN A 41 10.62 12.56 -20.96
C ASN A 41 9.76 12.63 -19.69
N LEU A 42 10.37 13.13 -18.63
CA LEU A 42 9.79 13.42 -17.31
C LEU A 42 8.80 14.60 -17.42
N THR A 43 7.71 14.45 -18.18
CA THR A 43 6.51 15.25 -17.95
C THR A 43 5.83 14.69 -16.69
N GLU A 44 6.43 15.03 -15.55
CA GLU A 44 6.26 14.44 -14.21
C GLU A 44 4.85 14.58 -13.61
N ASP A 45 3.99 15.45 -14.15
CA ASP A 45 2.71 15.77 -13.50
C ASP A 45 1.57 14.79 -13.81
N HIS A 46 1.54 14.15 -14.98
CA HIS A 46 0.39 13.34 -15.39
C HIS A 46 0.33 11.97 -14.72
N ALA A 47 1.49 11.32 -14.51
CA ALA A 47 1.55 10.02 -13.84
C ALA A 47 1.22 10.14 -12.35
N VAL A 48 1.71 11.20 -11.69
CA VAL A 48 1.44 11.46 -10.26
C VAL A 48 -0.04 11.77 -10.04
N ALA A 49 -0.65 12.61 -10.88
CA ALA A 49 -2.07 12.93 -10.80
C ALA A 49 -2.98 11.70 -11.02
N SER A 50 -2.59 10.76 -11.90
CA SER A 50 -3.35 9.52 -12.12
C SER A 50 -3.37 8.64 -10.86
N VAL A 51 -2.19 8.43 -10.27
CA VAL A 51 -2.01 7.64 -9.05
C VAL A 51 -2.75 8.26 -7.88
N GLU A 52 -2.61 9.56 -7.67
CA GLU A 52 -3.30 10.26 -6.58
C GLU A 52 -4.81 10.10 -6.70
N ARG A 53 -5.36 10.30 -7.90
CA ARG A 53 -6.79 10.11 -8.17
C ARG A 53 -7.24 8.68 -7.89
N LEU A 54 -6.40 7.69 -8.22
CA LEU A 54 -6.69 6.28 -8.00
C LEU A 54 -6.73 5.94 -6.51
N ILE A 55 -5.78 6.47 -5.72
CA ILE A 55 -5.79 6.34 -4.26
C ILE A 55 -7.02 7.03 -3.67
N GLN A 56 -7.31 8.27 -4.08
CA GLN A 56 -8.46 9.03 -3.59
C GLN A 56 -9.78 8.33 -3.87
N ASN A 57 -9.96 7.73 -5.05
CA ASN A 57 -11.14 6.94 -5.37
C ASN A 57 -11.31 5.74 -4.43
N VAL A 58 -10.22 5.09 -4.04
CA VAL A 58 -10.25 3.96 -3.11
C VAL A 58 -10.57 4.43 -1.69
N ILE A 59 -9.94 5.50 -1.22
CA ILE A 59 -10.23 6.12 0.08
C ILE A 59 -11.72 6.52 0.15
N ASN A 60 -12.23 7.20 -0.88
CA ASN A 60 -13.64 7.62 -0.94
C ASN A 60 -14.61 6.44 -0.93
N LYS A 61 -14.23 5.29 -1.51
CA LYS A 61 -15.07 4.08 -1.52
C LYS A 61 -15.05 3.34 -0.18
N ILE A 62 -13.92 3.34 0.52
CA ILE A 62 -13.72 2.60 1.76
C ILE A 62 -14.14 3.44 2.99
N GLY A 63 -14.02 4.76 2.91
CA GLY A 63 -14.04 5.65 4.06
C GLY A 63 -12.64 5.77 4.68
N SER A 64 -12.15 6.99 4.87
CA SER A 64 -10.80 7.22 5.38
C SER A 64 -10.61 6.70 6.81
N GLU A 65 -11.67 6.68 7.61
CA GLU A 65 -11.73 6.13 8.96
C GLU A 65 -11.53 4.61 9.04
N ASN A 66 -11.72 3.93 7.91
CA ASN A 66 -11.54 2.49 7.78
C ASN A 66 -10.15 2.11 7.27
N ILE A 67 -9.37 3.08 6.74
CA ILE A 67 -8.02 2.82 6.24
C ILE A 67 -7.06 2.61 7.43
N LEU A 68 -6.34 1.49 7.39
CA LEU A 68 -5.33 1.13 8.38
C LEU A 68 -3.92 1.48 7.90
N ASN A 69 -3.65 1.25 6.62
CA ASN A 69 -2.35 1.55 6.02
C ASN A 69 -2.45 1.68 4.50
N ILE A 70 -1.56 2.47 3.92
CA ILE A 70 -1.34 2.55 2.46
C ILE A 70 0.16 2.45 2.22
N GLU A 71 0.56 1.35 1.61
CA GLU A 71 1.95 1.13 1.19
C GLU A 71 2.06 1.28 -0.32
N HIS A 72 3.20 1.81 -0.78
CA HIS A 72 3.52 1.93 -2.18
C HIS A 72 4.87 1.28 -2.46
N ASN A 73 4.95 0.58 -3.60
CA ASN A 73 6.17 -0.04 -4.07
C ASN A 73 6.37 0.31 -5.55
N ILE A 74 7.52 0.90 -5.86
CA ILE A 74 7.92 1.22 -7.22
C ILE A 74 8.57 -0.02 -7.82
N THR A 75 7.94 -0.58 -8.84
CA THR A 75 8.46 -1.70 -9.62
C THR A 75 9.09 -1.19 -10.92
N PHE A 76 9.84 -2.04 -11.61
CA PHE A 76 10.50 -1.69 -12.88
C PHE A 76 9.52 -1.19 -13.98
N ASN A 77 8.25 -1.60 -13.91
CA ASN A 77 7.23 -1.30 -14.93
C ASN A 77 6.07 -0.44 -14.41
N GLY A 78 6.10 0.01 -13.16
CA GLY A 78 4.95 0.71 -12.60
C GLY A 78 4.93 0.84 -11.09
N LEU A 79 3.84 1.42 -10.58
CA LEU A 79 3.61 1.61 -9.17
C LEU A 79 2.57 0.60 -8.67
N SER A 80 2.92 -0.13 -7.62
CA SER A 80 1.99 -0.98 -6.89
C SER A 80 1.63 -0.31 -5.58
N ILE A 81 0.33 -0.18 -5.30
CA ILE A 81 -0.18 0.37 -4.04
C ILE A 81 -0.98 -0.72 -3.35
N MET A 82 -0.66 -0.96 -2.09
CA MET A 82 -1.38 -1.85 -1.20
C MET A 82 -2.15 -1.01 -0.18
N VAL A 83 -3.47 -1.15 -0.18
CA VAL A 83 -4.35 -0.50 0.78
C VAL A 83 -4.86 -1.55 1.75
N ILE A 84 -4.58 -1.36 3.04
CA ILE A 84 -5.03 -2.21 4.14
C ILE A 84 -6.14 -1.46 4.87
N TYR A 85 -7.29 -2.09 5.09
CA TYR A 85 -8.46 -1.44 5.66
C TYR A 85 -9.34 -2.38 6.47
N LYS A 86 -10.12 -1.80 7.38
CA LYS A 86 -11.14 -2.48 8.20
C LYS A 86 -12.39 -2.72 7.37
N VAL A 87 -12.98 -3.90 7.54
CA VAL A 87 -14.31 -4.25 7.03
C VAL A 87 -15.14 -4.87 8.13
N LYS A 88 -16.45 -4.64 8.09
CA LYS A 88 -17.38 -5.32 9.00
C LYS A 88 -17.55 -6.77 8.59
N LYS A 89 -17.52 -7.68 9.56
CA LYS A 89 -17.82 -9.11 9.37
C LYS A 89 -19.24 -9.24 8.79
N HIS A 90 -19.37 -9.89 7.64
CA HIS A 90 -20.67 -10.36 7.18
C HIS A 90 -21.03 -11.62 7.98
N SER A 91 -22.05 -11.53 8.83
CA SER A 91 -22.71 -12.70 9.45
C SER A 91 -23.50 -13.50 8.43
#